data_AF-A0A258X9J0-F1
#
_entry.id   AF-A0A258X9J0-F1
#
_cell.length_a   1.000
_cell.length_b   1.000
_cell.length_c   1.000
_cell.angle_alpha   90.00
_cell.angle_beta   90.00
_cell.angle_gamma   90.00
#
_symmetry.space_group_name_H-M   'P 1'
#
loop_
_entity.id
_entity.type
_entity.pdbx_description
1 polymer ?
#
loop_
_entity_poly.entity_id
_entity_poly.type
_entity_poly.pdbx_seq_one_letter_code
_entity_poly.pdbx_strand_id
1 'polypeptide(L)'
;MFGTLQNRLPKEFELYGIRTIEEANKYLKEIYIPRHNEQFSVKAKEEKLAYVSWNRDDLKEILCIKEERQVQHDNTVSYKGIHLQIPRDDLRHHYVKTKVEVHEYADGSLSLFYGPRCLGRYNAQGHLEREDSLCKAA
;
A
#
# COMPACT_ATOMS: atom_id res chain seq x y z
N MET A 1 1.17 35.66 -4.37
CA MET A 1 1.08 34.45 -3.53
C MET A 1 1.99 33.40 -4.16
N PHE A 2 3.11 33.08 -3.53
CA PHE A 2 4.13 32.14 -4.03
C PHE A 2 3.62 30.70 -3.87
N GLY A 3 2.66 30.31 -4.71
CA GLY A 3 2.30 28.91 -4.85
C GLY A 3 3.51 28.16 -5.37
N THR A 4 3.93 27.13 -4.62
CA THR A 4 4.80 26.06 -5.11
C THR A 4 4.42 25.68 -6.53
N LEU A 5 5.37 25.20 -7.34
CA LEU A 5 5.22 24.80 -8.77
C LEU A 5 4.01 23.90 -9.12
N GLN A 6 3.19 23.49 -8.14
CA GLN A 6 1.95 22.75 -8.24
C GLN A 6 1.00 23.25 -9.34
N ASN A 7 0.88 24.56 -9.58
CA ASN A 7 0.01 25.08 -10.67
C ASN A 7 0.65 25.05 -12.07
N ARG A 8 1.91 24.64 -12.19
CA ARG A 8 2.66 24.66 -13.45
C ARG A 8 2.43 23.41 -14.29
N LEU A 9 2.32 22.24 -13.65
CA LEU A 9 2.15 20.97 -14.36
C LEU A 9 0.88 20.92 -15.22
N PRO A 10 -0.31 21.35 -14.75
CA PRO A 10 -1.50 21.36 -15.61
C PRO A 10 -1.34 22.23 -16.86
N LYS A 11 -0.68 23.39 -16.73
CA LYS A 11 -0.42 24.31 -17.85
C LYS A 11 0.61 23.74 -18.83
N GLU A 12 1.61 23.04 -18.32
CA GLU A 12 2.60 22.37 -19.16
C GLU A 12 1.98 21.17 -19.88
N PHE A 13 1.12 20.40 -19.23
CA PHE A 13 0.38 19.32 -19.90
C PHE A 13 -0.49 19.86 -21.04
N GLU A 14 -1.20 20.96 -20.82
CA GLU A 14 -1.96 21.63 -21.87
C GLU A 14 -1.06 22.11 -23.02
N LEU A 15 0.09 22.74 -22.70
CA LEU A 15 1.06 23.23 -23.69
C LEU A 15 1.66 22.09 -24.55
N TYR A 16 1.94 20.94 -23.94
CA TYR A 16 2.50 19.77 -24.62
C TYR A 16 1.42 18.82 -25.17
N GLY A 17 0.14 19.17 -25.06
CA GLY A 17 -0.98 18.37 -25.58
C GLY A 17 -1.17 17.03 -24.88
N ILE A 18 -0.68 16.87 -23.65
CA ILE A 18 -0.74 15.64 -22.87
C ILE A 18 -2.17 15.43 -22.37
N ARG A 19 -2.75 14.27 -22.69
CA ARG A 19 -4.16 13.97 -22.36
C ARG A 19 -4.34 12.67 -21.59
N THR A 20 -3.27 11.88 -21.47
CA THR A 20 -3.30 10.57 -20.81
C THR A 20 -2.35 10.54 -19.60
N ILE A 21 -2.62 9.62 -18.68
CA ILE A 21 -1.77 9.42 -17.49
C ILE A 21 -0.40 8.88 -17.93
N GLU A 22 -0.37 8.03 -18.93
CA GLU A 22 0.84 7.45 -19.50
C GLU A 22 1.77 8.52 -20.09
N GLU A 23 1.22 9.42 -20.91
CA GLU A 23 1.97 10.54 -21.48
C GLU A 23 2.45 11.52 -20.39
N ALA A 24 1.61 11.79 -19.39
CA ALA A 24 1.98 12.64 -18.26
C ALA A 24 3.16 12.04 -17.48
N ASN A 25 3.10 10.73 -17.17
CA ASN A 25 4.18 10.02 -16.49
C ASN A 25 5.49 10.03 -17.30
N LYS A 26 5.39 9.89 -18.63
CA LYS A 26 6.55 9.97 -19.52
C LYS A 26 7.16 11.37 -19.50
N TYR A 27 6.33 12.41 -19.70
CA TYR A 27 6.76 13.80 -19.65
C TYR A 27 7.44 14.17 -18.31
N LEU A 28 6.86 13.71 -17.20
CA LEU A 28 7.40 13.98 -15.88
C LEU A 28 8.81 13.42 -15.72
N LYS A 29 9.02 12.17 -16.13
CA LYS A 29 10.31 11.47 -16.02
C LYS A 29 11.36 12.02 -16.97
N GLU A 30 10.99 12.24 -18.23
CA GLU A 30 11.94 12.54 -19.30
C GLU A 30 12.25 14.04 -19.42
N ILE A 31 11.30 14.92 -19.10
CA ILE A 31 11.41 16.37 -19.37
C ILE A 31 11.35 17.18 -18.09
N TYR A 32 10.28 17.02 -17.30
CA TYR A 32 10.03 17.89 -16.17
C TYR A 32 11.07 17.73 -15.06
N ILE A 33 11.29 16.50 -14.57
CA ILE A 33 12.21 16.22 -13.47
C ILE A 33 13.65 16.64 -13.80
N PRO A 34 14.23 16.28 -14.97
CA PRO A 34 15.58 16.73 -15.32
C PRO A 34 15.71 18.25 -15.36
N ARG A 35 14.80 18.94 -16.06
CA ARG A 35 14.80 20.41 -16.15
C ARG A 35 14.61 21.08 -14.79
N HIS A 36 13.75 20.51 -13.94
CA HIS A 36 13.52 21.02 -12.59
C HIS A 36 14.77 20.87 -11.73
N ASN A 37 15.41 19.70 -11.76
CA ASN A 37 16.62 19.46 -11.00
C ASN A 37 17.77 20.34 -11.48
N GLU A 38 17.91 20.60 -12.78
CA GLU A 38 18.91 21.55 -13.29
C GLU A 38 18.74 22.97 -12.71
N GLN A 39 17.49 23.42 -12.56
CA GLN A 39 17.20 24.77 -12.07
C GLN A 39 17.26 24.90 -10.55
N PHE A 40 16.87 23.86 -9.82
CA PHE A 40 16.60 23.96 -8.39
C PHE A 40 17.40 22.98 -7.52
N SER A 41 18.13 22.03 -8.11
CA SER A 41 18.99 21.16 -7.30
C SER A 41 20.15 21.94 -6.72
N VAL A 42 20.47 21.64 -5.47
CA VAL A 42 21.62 22.20 -4.76
C VAL A 42 22.52 21.04 -4.39
N LYS A 43 23.84 21.22 -4.55
CA LYS A 43 24.80 20.20 -4.14
C LYS A 43 24.63 19.91 -2.64
N ALA A 44 24.54 18.63 -2.30
CA ALA A 44 24.48 18.20 -0.92
C ALA A 44 25.72 18.67 -0.15
N LYS A 45 25.55 19.08 1.10
CA LYS A 45 26.64 19.52 1.97
C LYS A 45 27.62 18.38 2.29
N GLU A 46 27.09 17.17 2.41
CA GLU A 46 27.85 15.95 2.64
C GLU A 46 27.62 14.99 1.48
N GLU A 47 28.69 14.33 1.01
CA GLU A 47 28.62 13.37 -0.10
C GLU A 47 28.06 12.01 0.33
N LYS A 48 28.03 11.75 1.65
CA LYS A 48 27.51 10.50 2.19
C LYS A 48 26.00 10.54 2.26
N LEU A 49 25.37 9.42 1.89
CA LEU A 49 23.95 9.19 2.13
C LEU A 49 23.70 9.16 3.64
N ALA A 50 22.85 10.07 4.11
CA ALA A 50 22.37 10.06 5.49
C ALA A 50 21.28 9.00 5.73
N TYR A 51 20.78 8.38 4.65
CA TYR A 51 19.70 7.39 4.71
C TYR A 51 20.27 5.97 4.83
N VAL A 52 19.57 5.16 5.62
CA VAL A 52 19.83 3.71 5.70
C VAL A 52 19.05 3.03 4.58
N SER A 53 19.66 2.04 3.94
CA SER A 53 18.97 1.21 2.95
C SER A 53 17.73 0.59 3.56
N TRP A 54 16.60 0.73 2.86
CA TRP A 54 15.37 0.06 3.23
C TRP A 54 15.55 -1.46 3.14
N ASN A 55 15.35 -2.14 4.26
CA ASN A 55 15.61 -3.58 4.41
C ASN A 55 14.37 -4.36 4.89
N ARG A 56 13.18 -3.79 4.75
CA ARG A 56 11.94 -4.42 5.21
C ARG A 56 11.04 -4.77 4.03
N ASP A 57 10.47 -5.97 4.06
CA ASP A 57 9.51 -6.43 3.05
C ASP A 57 8.06 -5.98 3.35
N ASP A 58 7.86 -5.01 4.25
CA ASP A 58 6.54 -4.59 4.76
C ASP A 58 5.87 -3.46 3.96
N LEU A 59 6.46 -2.99 2.85
CA LEU A 59 5.85 -1.92 2.04
C LEU A 59 4.43 -2.27 1.58
N LYS A 60 4.15 -3.54 1.28
CA LYS A 60 2.78 -3.97 0.92
C LYS A 60 1.81 -3.80 2.09
N GLU A 61 2.27 -3.99 3.33
CA GLU A 61 1.46 -3.82 4.54
C GLU A 61 1.27 -2.35 4.94
N ILE A 62 2.15 -1.47 4.45
CA ILE A 62 2.07 -0.02 4.66
C ILE A 62 1.20 0.63 3.58
N LEU A 63 1.39 0.24 2.31
CA LEU A 63 0.74 0.82 1.14
C LEU A 63 -0.49 0.00 0.71
N CYS A 64 -1.35 -0.31 1.67
CA CYS A 64 -2.63 -0.98 1.46
C CYS A 64 -3.78 -0.16 2.01
N ILE A 65 -5.00 -0.46 1.57
CA ILE A 65 -6.21 0.07 2.19
C ILE A 65 -6.46 -0.71 3.47
N LYS A 66 -6.68 -0.01 4.58
CA LYS A 66 -6.91 -0.59 5.89
C LYS A 66 -8.30 -0.22 6.38
N GLU A 67 -9.11 -1.23 6.72
CA GLU A 67 -10.46 -0.99 7.20
C GLU A 67 -10.82 -1.87 8.39
N GLU A 68 -11.31 -1.25 9.46
CA GLU A 68 -11.75 -1.99 10.64
C GLU A 68 -13.09 -2.69 10.38
N ARG A 69 -13.16 -3.96 10.79
CA ARG A 69 -14.36 -4.79 10.73
C ARG A 69 -14.57 -5.57 12.02
N GLN A 70 -15.83 -5.80 12.35
CA GLN A 70 -16.20 -6.68 13.45
C GLN A 70 -16.37 -8.12 12.95
N VAL A 71 -15.77 -9.07 13.66
CA VAL A 71 -15.92 -10.50 13.38
C VAL A 71 -17.32 -10.97 13.77
N GLN A 72 -17.98 -11.68 12.85
CA GLN A 72 -19.32 -12.23 13.01
C GLN A 72 -19.33 -13.49 13.89
N HIS A 73 -20.52 -14.01 14.19
CA HIS A 73 -20.69 -15.14 15.13
C HIS A 73 -20.17 -16.48 14.57
N ASP A 74 -20.06 -16.61 13.26
CA ASP A 74 -19.47 -17.74 12.54
C ASP A 74 -17.95 -17.61 12.35
N ASN A 75 -17.32 -16.66 13.03
CA ASN A 75 -15.89 -16.35 12.92
C ASN A 75 -15.48 -15.88 11.50
N THR A 76 -16.38 -15.19 10.80
CA THR A 76 -16.11 -14.56 9.50
C THR A 76 -16.06 -13.03 9.58
N VAL A 77 -15.46 -12.41 8.56
CA VAL A 77 -15.49 -10.97 8.34
C VAL A 77 -16.13 -10.70 6.98
N SER A 78 -17.14 -9.84 6.93
CA SER A 78 -17.71 -9.37 5.66
C SER A 78 -17.00 -8.13 5.17
N TYR A 79 -16.56 -8.15 3.91
CA TYR A 79 -15.83 -7.06 3.28
C TYR A 79 -16.23 -6.97 1.81
N LYS A 80 -16.72 -5.83 1.33
CA LYS A 80 -17.10 -5.59 -0.08
C LYS A 80 -17.91 -6.73 -0.75
N GLY A 81 -18.80 -7.38 0.00
CA GLY A 81 -19.66 -8.46 -0.52
C GLY A 81 -19.05 -9.87 -0.51
N ILE A 82 -17.83 -10.03 -0.01
CA ILE A 82 -17.20 -11.34 0.25
C ILE A 82 -17.11 -11.62 1.76
N HIS A 83 -17.03 -12.91 2.11
CA HIS A 83 -16.90 -13.39 3.48
C HIS A 83 -15.54 -14.05 3.67
N LEU A 84 -14.73 -13.51 4.57
CA LEU A 84 -13.41 -14.01 4.90
C LEU A 84 -13.50 -14.87 6.16
N GLN A 85 -13.34 -16.19 6.00
CA GLN A 85 -13.32 -17.12 7.13
C GLN A 85 -11.99 -17.03 7.86
N ILE A 86 -12.01 -16.72 9.16
CA ILE A 86 -10.79 -16.76 9.98
C ILE A 86 -10.45 -18.23 10.26
N PRO A 87 -9.23 -18.70 9.94
CA PRO A 87 -8.81 -20.06 10.24
C PRO A 87 -8.71 -20.28 11.76
N ARG A 88 -8.63 -21.55 12.16
CA ARG A 88 -8.43 -21.89 13.56
C ARG A 88 -7.05 -21.42 14.02
N ASP A 89 -7.00 -20.87 15.22
CA ASP A 89 -5.79 -20.34 15.84
C ASP A 89 -5.57 -21.06 17.19
N ASP A 90 -4.35 -21.51 17.45
CA ASP A 90 -3.98 -22.19 18.69
C ASP A 90 -3.99 -21.25 19.90
N LEU A 91 -3.78 -19.95 19.70
CA LEU A 91 -3.76 -18.96 20.78
C LEU A 91 -5.15 -18.56 21.25
N ARG A 92 -6.15 -18.67 20.37
CA ARG A 92 -7.50 -18.21 20.66
C ARG A 92 -8.54 -19.02 19.88
N HIS A 93 -9.47 -19.62 20.61
CA HIS A 93 -10.51 -20.47 20.02
C HIS A 93 -11.39 -19.76 18.98
N HIS A 94 -11.70 -18.46 19.16
CA HIS A 94 -12.44 -17.66 18.17
C HIS A 94 -12.24 -16.15 18.36
N TYR A 95 -12.49 -15.39 17.28
CA TYR A 95 -12.39 -13.93 17.25
C TYR A 95 -13.75 -13.23 17.23
N VAL A 96 -14.87 -13.95 17.37
CA VAL A 96 -16.24 -13.42 17.43
C VAL A 96 -16.34 -12.12 18.25
N LYS A 97 -17.03 -11.10 17.69
CA LYS A 97 -17.22 -9.75 18.24
C LYS A 97 -15.95 -8.90 18.38
N THR A 98 -14.78 -9.43 18.06
CA THR A 98 -13.52 -8.68 18.07
C THR A 98 -13.43 -7.78 16.84
N LYS A 99 -12.77 -6.63 16.98
CA LYS A 99 -12.41 -5.75 15.87
C LYS A 99 -11.10 -6.22 15.25
N VAL A 100 -11.08 -6.38 13.94
CA VAL A 100 -9.91 -6.76 13.14
C VAL A 100 -9.75 -5.77 11.99
N GLU A 101 -8.54 -5.63 11.47
CA GLU A 101 -8.23 -4.79 10.32
C GLU A 101 -8.19 -5.66 9.06
N VAL A 102 -8.98 -5.31 8.06
CA VAL A 102 -8.85 -5.87 6.71
C VAL A 102 -7.84 -5.03 5.97
N HIS A 103 -6.76 -5.65 5.48
CA HIS A 103 -5.87 -5.02 4.51
C HIS A 103 -6.28 -5.45 3.11
N GLU A 104 -6.48 -4.49 2.21
CA GLU A 104 -6.67 -4.71 0.77
C GLU A 104 -5.46 -4.17 0.01
N TYR A 105 -4.77 -5.06 -0.69
CA TYR A 105 -3.56 -4.74 -1.43
C TYR A 105 -3.88 -4.29 -2.87
N ALA A 106 -2.90 -3.68 -3.53
CA ALA A 106 -3.07 -3.13 -4.88
C ALA A 106 -3.41 -4.19 -5.95
N ASP A 107 -3.09 -5.47 -5.72
CA ASP A 107 -3.47 -6.59 -6.59
C ASP A 107 -4.86 -7.18 -6.27
N GLY A 108 -5.55 -6.63 -5.27
CA GLY A 108 -6.86 -7.07 -4.80
C GLY A 108 -6.80 -8.23 -3.81
N SER A 109 -5.61 -8.78 -3.49
CA SER A 109 -5.48 -9.73 -2.39
C SER A 109 -5.83 -9.07 -1.05
N LEU A 110 -6.15 -9.90 -0.05
CA LEU A 110 -6.66 -9.46 1.22
C LEU A 110 -5.91 -10.14 2.37
N SER A 111 -5.86 -9.48 3.51
CA SER A 111 -5.46 -10.13 4.75
C SER A 111 -6.25 -9.60 5.93
N LEU A 112 -6.34 -10.42 6.97
CA LEU A 112 -6.98 -10.04 8.22
C LEU A 112 -5.92 -9.91 9.30
N PHE A 113 -5.93 -8.78 10.01
CA PHE A 113 -5.01 -8.51 11.11
C PHE A 113 -5.75 -8.27 12.43
N TYR A 114 -5.20 -8.81 13.51
CA TYR A 114 -5.56 -8.46 14.87
C TYR A 114 -4.33 -7.88 15.57
N GLY A 115 -4.25 -6.55 15.62
CA GLY A 115 -3.03 -5.86 16.00
C GLY A 115 -1.88 -6.24 15.05
N PRO A 116 -0.71 -6.67 15.55
CA PRO A 116 0.43 -7.06 14.71
C PRO A 116 0.28 -8.47 14.09
N ARG A 117 -0.75 -9.24 14.48
CA ARG A 117 -0.90 -10.64 14.07
C ARG A 117 -1.73 -10.75 12.80
N CYS A 118 -1.17 -11.39 11.78
CA CYS A 118 -1.93 -11.84 10.62
C CYS A 118 -2.76 -13.08 11.00
N LEU A 119 -4.07 -13.00 10.85
CA LEU A 119 -5.00 -14.11 11.07
C LEU A 119 -5.18 -14.97 9.81
N GLY A 120 -4.92 -14.41 8.63
CA GLY A 120 -5.05 -15.12 7.36
C GLY A 120 -4.81 -14.21 6.17
N ARG A 121 -4.32 -14.79 5.07
CA ARG A 121 -4.18 -14.14 3.76
C ARG A 121 -5.14 -14.80 2.78
N TYR A 122 -5.74 -13.99 1.92
CA TYR A 122 -6.77 -14.42 1.00
C TYR A 122 -6.51 -13.82 -0.38
N ASN A 123 -6.90 -14.54 -1.41
CA ASN A 123 -6.93 -13.99 -2.75
C ASN A 123 -8.09 -12.97 -2.91
N ALA A 124 -8.18 -12.32 -4.08
CA ALA A 124 -9.22 -11.34 -4.36
C ALA A 124 -10.66 -11.89 -4.34
N GLN A 125 -10.83 -13.21 -4.38
CA GLN A 125 -12.14 -13.88 -4.25
C GLN A 125 -12.48 -14.25 -2.80
N GLY A 126 -11.59 -13.97 -1.84
CA GLY A 126 -11.78 -14.30 -0.44
C GLY A 126 -11.44 -15.75 -0.07
N HIS A 127 -10.75 -16.50 -0.95
CA HIS A 127 -10.26 -17.83 -0.62
C HIS A 127 -8.94 -17.73 0.15
N LEU A 128 -8.85 -18.46 1.27
CA LEU A 128 -7.66 -18.51 2.10
C LEU A 128 -6.49 -19.12 1.31
N GLU A 129 -5.38 -18.39 1.24
CA GLU A 129 -4.12 -18.90 0.68
C GLU A 129 -3.45 -19.80 1.72
N ARG A 130 -3.07 -21.02 1.32
CA ARG A 130 -2.42 -21.96 2.25
C ARG A 130 -1.06 -21.41 2.64
N GLU A 131 -0.80 -21.42 3.94
CA GLU A 131 0.41 -20.90 4.58
C GLU A 131 1.61 -21.84 4.38
N ASP A 132 1.96 -22.13 3.13
CA ASP A 132 3.27 -22.69 2.81
C ASP A 132 4.21 -21.52 2.55
N SER A 133 5.13 -21.30 3.50
CA SER A 133 6.28 -20.38 3.45
C SER A 133 6.03 -18.88 3.70
N LEU A 134 5.95 -18.45 4.98
CA LEU A 134 6.62 -17.22 5.47
C LEU A 134 6.50 -16.92 6.99
N CYS A 135 6.03 -17.84 7.84
CA CYS A 135 6.21 -17.75 9.30
C CYS A 135 7.49 -18.48 9.76
N LYS A 136 8.66 -18.01 9.30
CA LYS A 136 9.96 -18.25 9.96
C LYS A 136 10.76 -16.96 10.00
N ALA A 137 10.52 -16.16 11.03
CA ALA A 137 11.52 -15.26 11.58
C ALA A 137 11.38 -15.31 13.10
N ALA A 138 12.13 -16.25 13.69
CA ALA A 138 12.60 -16.16 15.06
C ALA A 138 13.93 -15.40 15.05
#